data_AF-R5J1Z7-F1
#
_entry.id   AF-R5J1Z7-F1
#
_cell.length_a   1.000
_cell.length_b   1.000
_cell.length_c   1.000
_cell.angle_alpha   90.00
_cell.angle_beta   90.00
_cell.angle_gamma   90.00
#
_symmetry.space_group_name_H-M   'P 1'
#
loop_
_entity.id
_entity.type
_entity.pdbx_description
1 polymer ?
#
loop_
_entity_poly.entity_id
_entity_poly.type
_entity_poly.pdbx_seq_one_letter_code
_entity_poly.pdbx_strand_id
1 'polypeptide(L)'
;MVKAIVYESKAGHTLKYAEMLSKKLNIPFYWVNESLEKLNSNEKIIFLSWICAGKIKEKNKIDNKYDIVCYGAVGAYPYSDEYLKELKVANNIDKPLFYLRGGIDYSKLNKFQKLLVKLVGKTMKNSDEKTQIMFKQGYDFVKKDNLEEIVKYIQIK
;
A
#
# COMPACT_ATOMS: atom_id res chain seq x y z
N MET A 1 -11.45 3.09 -18.96
CA MET A 1 -10.21 2.29 -18.80
C MET A 1 -9.31 2.97 -17.78
N VAL A 2 -8.62 2.20 -16.92
CA VAL A 2 -7.62 2.73 -15.98
C VAL A 2 -6.44 3.30 -16.77
N LYS A 3 -6.00 4.51 -16.44
CA LYS A 3 -4.92 5.22 -17.14
C LYS A 3 -3.54 4.91 -16.58
N ALA A 4 -3.42 4.84 -15.25
CA ALA A 4 -2.14 4.60 -14.60
C ALA A 4 -2.35 4.06 -13.18
N ILE A 5 -1.26 3.55 -12.62
CA ILE A 5 -1.11 3.32 -11.18
C ILE A 5 -0.38 4.53 -10.60
N VAL A 6 -0.97 5.24 -9.66
CA VAL A 6 -0.27 6.26 -8.88
C VAL A 6 0.17 5.63 -7.57
N TYR A 7 1.42 5.86 -7.16
CA TYR A 7 1.92 5.28 -5.92
C TYR A 7 2.65 6.27 -5.02
N GLU A 8 2.62 5.98 -3.72
CA GLU A 8 3.46 6.63 -2.71
C GLU A 8 4.22 5.56 -1.92
N SER A 9 5.54 5.75 -1.73
CA SER A 9 6.37 4.79 -1.02
C SER A 9 7.47 5.44 -0.20
N LYS A 10 7.65 4.95 1.03
CA LYS A 10 8.74 5.38 1.91
C LYS A 10 9.94 4.43 1.92
N ALA A 11 9.68 3.13 1.99
CA ALA A 11 10.72 2.10 2.09
C ALA A 11 10.76 1.16 0.87
N GLY A 12 10.07 1.51 -0.22
CA GLY A 12 10.15 0.80 -1.50
C GLY A 12 9.18 -0.36 -1.70
N HIS A 13 8.51 -0.88 -0.66
CA HIS A 13 7.55 -1.99 -0.83
C HIS A 13 6.39 -1.62 -1.77
N THR A 14 5.80 -0.42 -1.62
CA THR A 14 4.73 0.04 -2.53
C THR A 14 5.22 0.22 -3.95
N LEU A 15 6.45 0.71 -4.14
CA LEU A 15 7.05 0.84 -5.48
C LEU A 15 7.14 -0.54 -6.15
N LYS A 16 7.66 -1.56 -5.45
CA LYS A 16 7.71 -2.93 -5.98
C LYS A 16 6.31 -3.43 -6.40
N TYR A 17 5.29 -3.14 -5.60
CA TYR A 17 3.90 -3.47 -5.98
C TYR A 17 3.42 -2.70 -7.21
N ALA A 18 3.70 -1.40 -7.31
CA ALA A 18 3.33 -0.57 -8.45
C ALA A 18 3.98 -1.09 -9.74
N GLU A 19 5.27 -1.43 -9.69
CA GLU A 19 6.02 -2.02 -10.82
C GLU A 19 5.43 -3.36 -11.25
N MET A 20 5.17 -4.28 -10.31
CA MET A 20 4.59 -5.58 -10.62
C MET A 20 3.18 -5.47 -11.20
N LEU A 21 2.35 -4.61 -10.62
CA LEU A 21 0.97 -4.40 -11.06
C LEU A 21 0.94 -3.70 -12.44
N SER A 22 1.81 -2.72 -12.66
CA SER A 22 1.99 -2.04 -13.95
C SER A 22 2.31 -3.04 -15.05
N LYS A 23 3.32 -3.91 -14.83
CA LYS A 23 3.68 -4.96 -15.78
C LYS A 23 2.53 -5.93 -16.03
N LYS A 24 1.76 -6.28 -15.01
CA LYS A 24 0.64 -7.22 -15.11
C LYS A 24 -0.55 -6.64 -15.88
N LEU A 25 -0.85 -5.35 -15.71
CA LEU A 25 -1.97 -4.66 -16.34
C LEU A 25 -1.59 -3.95 -17.64
N ASN A 26 -0.31 -3.90 -17.98
CA ASN A 26 0.23 -3.18 -19.13
C ASN A 26 -0.18 -1.68 -19.15
N ILE A 27 -0.05 -1.02 -18.01
CA ILE A 27 -0.32 0.43 -17.83
C ILE A 27 0.85 1.10 -17.10
N PRO A 28 1.12 2.40 -17.32
CA PRO A 28 2.21 3.08 -16.63
C PRO A 28 1.96 3.21 -15.13
N PHE A 29 3.04 3.46 -14.38
CA PHE A 29 2.95 3.85 -12.98
C PHE A 29 3.76 5.13 -12.73
N TYR A 30 3.29 5.98 -11.82
CA TYR A 30 3.91 7.26 -11.47
C TYR A 30 3.96 7.45 -9.97
N TRP A 31 5.04 8.04 -9.46
CA TRP A 31 5.04 8.51 -8.08
C TRP A 31 4.02 9.66 -7.92
N VAL A 32 3.46 9.82 -6.72
CA VAL A 32 2.41 10.81 -6.40
C VAL A 32 2.70 12.21 -6.93
N ASN A 33 3.93 12.69 -6.86
CA ASN A 33 4.24 14.05 -7.33
C ASN A 33 4.40 14.08 -8.85
N GLU A 34 5.01 13.05 -9.44
CA GLU A 34 5.16 12.94 -10.90
C GLU A 34 3.79 12.83 -11.58
N SER A 35 2.83 12.14 -10.96
CA SER A 35 1.51 11.95 -11.54
C SER A 35 0.79 13.28 -11.78
N LEU A 36 1.01 14.29 -10.92
CA LEU A 36 0.34 15.59 -11.02
C LEU A 36 0.68 16.33 -12.31
N GLU A 37 1.85 16.06 -12.88
CA GLU A 37 2.33 16.64 -14.12
C GLU A 37 2.02 15.74 -15.33
N LYS A 38 1.98 14.41 -15.12
CA LYS A 38 1.84 13.42 -16.20
C LYS A 38 0.40 13.04 -16.52
N LEU A 39 -0.53 13.25 -15.59
CA LEU A 39 -1.94 12.86 -15.73
C LEU A 39 -2.85 14.07 -15.63
N ASN A 40 -3.96 14.01 -16.38
CA ASN A 40 -5.01 15.02 -16.29
C ASN A 40 -5.87 14.78 -15.04
N SER A 41 -6.49 15.84 -14.53
CA SER A 41 -7.48 15.71 -13.46
C SER A 41 -8.62 14.79 -13.88
N ASN A 42 -9.22 14.08 -12.92
CA ASN A 42 -10.34 13.14 -13.10
C ASN A 42 -10.03 11.89 -13.95
N GLU A 43 -8.78 11.67 -14.36
CA GLU A 43 -8.42 10.39 -14.98
C GLU A 43 -8.61 9.23 -14.00
N LYS A 44 -9.04 8.08 -14.54
CA LYS A 44 -9.25 6.86 -13.76
C LYS A 44 -7.92 6.22 -13.39
N ILE A 45 -7.64 6.03 -12.11
CA ILE A 45 -6.37 5.46 -11.63
C ILE A 45 -6.56 4.36 -10.59
N ILE A 46 -5.52 3.55 -10.39
CA ILE A 46 -5.34 2.73 -9.19
C ILE A 46 -4.39 3.47 -8.27
N PHE A 47 -4.73 3.65 -6.99
CA PHE A 47 -3.84 4.31 -6.04
C PHE A 47 -3.24 3.31 -5.05
N LEU A 48 -1.91 3.18 -5.03
CA LEU A 48 -1.17 2.33 -4.09
C LEU A 48 -0.38 3.18 -3.10
N SER A 49 -0.56 2.99 -1.80
CA SER A 49 0.22 3.75 -0.82
C SER A 49 0.47 2.98 0.46
N TRP A 50 1.52 3.36 1.16
CA TRP A 50 1.89 2.74 2.42
C TRP A 50 1.03 3.25 3.58
N ILE A 51 0.86 2.39 4.58
CA ILE A 51 0.13 2.70 5.81
C ILE A 51 1.11 3.23 6.86
N CYS A 52 0.75 4.35 7.47
CA CYS A 52 1.42 4.89 8.65
C CYS A 52 0.38 5.20 9.72
N ALA A 53 0.47 4.56 10.89
CA ALA A 53 -0.44 4.79 12.01
C ALA A 53 -1.93 4.73 11.60
N GLY A 54 -2.31 3.69 10.84
CA GLY A 54 -3.70 3.50 10.37
C GLY A 54 -4.14 4.42 9.24
N LYS A 55 -3.25 5.26 8.69
CA LYS A 55 -3.57 6.18 7.58
C LYS A 55 -2.84 5.78 6.29
N ILE A 56 -3.56 5.81 5.18
CA ILE A 56 -3.01 5.68 3.83
C ILE A 56 -2.37 7.01 3.45
N LYS A 57 -1.06 6.99 3.18
CA LYS A 57 -0.30 8.22 2.90
C LYS A 57 -0.68 8.82 1.55
N GLU A 58 -0.68 10.15 1.47
CA GLU A 58 -1.04 10.93 0.26
C GLU A 58 -2.46 10.70 -0.30
N LYS A 59 -3.34 9.96 0.40
CA LYS A 59 -4.73 9.72 -0.06
C LYS A 59 -5.47 11.01 -0.39
N ASN A 60 -5.57 11.94 0.56
CA ASN A 60 -6.34 13.18 0.36
C ASN A 60 -5.84 14.01 -0.84
N LYS A 61 -4.54 13.95 -1.12
CA LYS A 61 -3.93 14.65 -2.26
C LYS A 61 -4.41 14.07 -3.59
N ILE A 62 -4.52 12.74 -3.65
CA ILE A 62 -4.88 11.99 -4.86
C ILE A 62 -6.41 11.95 -5.05
N ASP A 63 -7.18 11.80 -3.98
CA ASP A 63 -8.65 11.81 -4.01
C ASP A 63 -9.22 13.10 -4.62
N ASN A 64 -8.58 14.23 -4.33
CA ASN A 64 -8.99 15.54 -4.86
C ASN A 64 -8.60 15.75 -6.34
N LYS A 65 -7.82 14.85 -6.93
CA LYS A 65 -7.22 15.03 -8.26
C LYS A 65 -7.72 14.03 -9.28
N TYR A 66 -8.00 12.78 -8.89
CA TYR A 66 -8.26 11.68 -9.83
C TYR A 66 -9.50 10.87 -9.47
N ASP A 67 -10.06 10.16 -10.46
CA ASP A 67 -11.12 9.18 -10.20
C ASP A 67 -10.49 7.84 -9.78
N ILE A 68 -10.46 7.58 -8.48
CA ILE A 68 -9.89 6.33 -7.95
C ILE A 68 -10.78 5.14 -8.29
N VAL A 69 -10.24 4.13 -8.97
CA VAL A 69 -10.95 2.88 -9.29
C VAL A 69 -10.88 1.90 -8.12
N CYS A 70 -9.72 1.81 -7.48
CA CYS A 70 -9.51 1.11 -6.22
C CYS A 70 -8.23 1.58 -5.54
N TYR A 71 -8.12 1.26 -4.25
CA TYR A 71 -6.96 1.51 -3.42
C TYR A 71 -6.21 0.20 -3.12
N GLY A 72 -4.89 0.26 -3.08
CA GLY A 72 -4.04 -0.76 -2.46
C GLY A 72 -3.28 -0.17 -1.29
N ALA A 73 -3.52 -0.68 -0.09
CA ALA A 73 -2.86 -0.22 1.13
C ALA A 73 -1.75 -1.19 1.53
N VAL A 74 -0.51 -0.71 1.51
CA VAL A 74 0.69 -1.50 1.81
C VAL A 74 1.05 -1.36 3.28
N GLY A 75 0.93 -2.44 4.05
CA GLY A 75 1.18 -2.41 5.49
C GLY A 75 2.01 -3.58 5.99
N ALA A 76 2.61 -3.39 7.17
CA ALA A 76 3.45 -4.40 7.80
C ALA A 76 2.65 -5.41 8.66
N TYR A 77 1.35 -5.18 8.89
CA TYR A 77 0.53 -5.96 9.82
C TYR A 77 -0.08 -7.20 9.15
N PRO A 78 -0.34 -8.29 9.90
CA PRO A 78 -1.19 -9.39 9.43
C PRO A 78 -2.49 -8.88 8.83
N TYR A 79 -2.85 -9.48 7.70
CA TYR A 79 -4.16 -9.27 7.14
C TYR A 79 -5.21 -9.85 8.08
N SER A 80 -6.27 -9.10 8.34
CA SER A 80 -7.54 -9.60 8.84
C SER A 80 -8.67 -8.78 8.24
N ASP A 81 -9.85 -9.38 8.10
CA ASP A 81 -11.02 -8.67 7.58
C ASP A 81 -11.44 -7.52 8.50
N GLU A 82 -11.27 -7.69 9.81
CA GLU A 82 -11.50 -6.66 10.82
C GLU A 82 -10.55 -5.47 10.60
N TYR A 83 -9.26 -5.72 10.43
CA TYR A 83 -8.29 -4.65 10.19
C TYR A 83 -8.55 -3.91 8.87
N LEU A 84 -8.96 -4.62 7.82
CA LEU A 84 -9.34 -3.98 6.56
C LEU A 84 -10.57 -3.08 6.72
N LYS A 85 -11.57 -3.50 7.49
CA LYS A 85 -12.77 -2.69 7.81
C LYS A 85 -12.40 -1.44 8.61
N GLU A 86 -11.60 -1.59 9.67
CA GLU A 86 -11.09 -0.47 10.46
C GLU A 86 -10.30 0.52 9.60
N LEU A 87 -9.45 0.00 8.71
CA LEU A 87 -8.65 0.83 7.81
C LEU A 87 -9.53 1.62 6.84
N LYS A 88 -10.60 1.02 6.29
CA LYS A 88 -11.58 1.75 5.45
C LYS A 88 -12.24 2.88 6.22
N VAL A 89 -12.74 2.61 7.43
CA VAL A 89 -13.38 3.62 8.28
C VAL A 89 -12.40 4.74 8.63
N ALA A 90 -11.21 4.40 9.10
CA ALA A 90 -10.18 5.36 9.51
C ALA A 90 -9.73 6.27 8.36
N ASN A 91 -9.87 5.84 7.10
CA ASN A 91 -9.46 6.61 5.93
C ASN A 91 -10.64 7.18 5.13
N ASN A 92 -11.88 6.99 5.60
CA ASN A 92 -13.10 7.39 4.89
C ASN A 92 -13.11 6.91 3.43
N ILE A 93 -12.97 5.60 3.23
CA ILE A 93 -12.93 4.94 1.92
C ILE A 93 -14.23 4.21 1.66
N ASP A 94 -14.96 4.66 0.64
CA ASP A 94 -16.18 4.06 0.10
C ASP A 94 -15.92 3.15 -1.11
N LYS A 95 -14.74 3.25 -1.72
CA LYS A 95 -14.31 2.44 -2.87
C LYS A 95 -13.65 1.12 -2.47
N PRO A 96 -13.41 0.20 -3.41
CA PRO A 96 -12.66 -1.03 -3.12
C PRO A 96 -11.26 -0.74 -2.59
N LEU A 97 -10.91 -1.43 -1.51
CA LEU A 97 -9.64 -1.33 -0.82
C LEU A 97 -9.07 -2.74 -0.68
N PHE A 98 -7.83 -2.91 -1.14
CA PHE A 98 -7.10 -4.16 -1.07
C PHE A 98 -5.91 -3.97 -0.13
N TYR A 99 -5.73 -4.89 0.80
CA TYR A 99 -4.55 -4.90 1.66
C TYR A 99 -3.41 -5.65 0.99
N LEU A 100 -2.25 -5.02 0.90
CA LEU A 100 -1.05 -5.62 0.34
C LEU A 100 -0.02 -5.77 1.45
N ARG A 101 0.41 -7.00 1.72
CA ARG A 101 1.38 -7.22 2.80
C ARG A 101 2.76 -6.70 2.37
N GLY A 102 3.20 -5.62 3.00
CA GLY A 102 4.55 -5.07 2.85
C GLY A 102 5.51 -5.68 3.86
N GLY A 103 6.57 -4.97 4.17
CA GLY A 103 7.61 -5.44 5.07
C GLY A 103 8.24 -4.35 5.91
N ILE A 104 9.29 -4.73 6.63
CA ILE A 104 10.14 -3.82 7.40
C ILE A 104 11.57 -4.01 6.93
N ASP A 105 12.13 -2.95 6.35
CA ASP A 105 13.54 -2.88 5.99
C ASP A 105 14.24 -1.91 6.95
N TYR A 106 14.91 -2.46 7.97
CA TYR A 106 15.65 -1.66 8.95
C TYR A 106 16.79 -0.85 8.33
N SER A 107 17.31 -1.20 7.15
CA SER A 107 18.33 -0.39 6.47
C SER A 107 17.77 0.94 5.97
N LYS A 108 16.46 1.01 5.71
CA LYS A 108 15.74 2.19 5.20
C LYS A 108 15.12 3.05 6.31
N LEU A 109 15.28 2.67 7.58
CA LEU A 109 14.72 3.38 8.73
C LEU A 109 15.77 4.20 9.48
N ASN A 110 15.40 5.40 9.90
CA ASN A 110 16.22 6.20 10.83
C ASN A 110 16.11 5.67 12.28
N LYS A 111 16.98 6.13 13.18
CA LYS A 111 17.04 5.64 14.58
C LYS A 111 15.69 5.74 15.31
N PHE A 112 14.97 6.85 15.13
CA PHE A 112 13.66 7.07 15.73
C PHE A 112 12.60 6.11 15.18
N GLN A 113 12.56 5.92 13.86
CA GLN A 113 11.64 4.98 13.21
C GLN A 113 11.91 3.53 13.64
N LYS A 114 13.19 3.15 13.78
CA LYS A 114 13.57 1.83 14.32
C LYS A 114 13.03 1.62 15.73
N LEU A 115 13.09 2.64 16.58
CA LEU A 115 12.54 2.58 17.94
C LEU A 115 11.02 2.41 17.90
N LEU A 116 10.30 3.21 17.11
CA LEU A 116 8.85 3.12 16.98
C LEU A 116 8.41 1.73 16.49
N VAL A 117 9.06 1.21 15.46
CA VAL A 117 8.77 -0.13 14.93
C VAL A 117 8.99 -1.21 15.99
N LYS A 118 10.08 -1.12 16.78
CA LYS A 118 10.33 -2.06 17.88
C LYS A 118 9.26 -1.98 18.98
N LEU A 119 8.74 -0.78 19.29
CA LEU A 119 7.66 -0.62 20.26
C LEU A 119 6.36 -1.25 19.76
N VAL A 120 6.02 -1.05 18.49
CA VAL A 120 4.88 -1.73 17.85
C VAL A 120 5.07 -3.25 17.88
N GLY A 121 6.29 -3.75 17.59
CA GLY A 121 6.58 -5.18 17.67
C GLY A 121 6.28 -5.81 19.04
N LYS A 122 6.39 -5.04 20.13
CA LYS A 122 6.05 -5.53 21.48
C LYS A 122 4.55 -5.72 21.70
N THR A 123 3.69 -5.04 20.94
CA THR A 123 2.23 -5.24 20.99
C THR A 123 1.78 -6.39 20.10
N MET A 124 2.65 -6.87 19.20
CA MET A 124 2.36 -7.92 18.22
C MET A 124 2.84 -9.31 18.66
N LYS A 125 3.03 -9.56 19.97
CA LYS A 125 3.56 -10.84 20.48
C LYS A 125 2.71 -12.06 20.16
N ASN A 126 1.40 -11.88 19.94
CA ASN A 126 0.46 -12.94 19.62
C ASN A 126 0.27 -13.14 18.10
N SER A 127 1.09 -12.48 17.27
CA SER A 127 1.05 -12.65 15.81
C SER A 127 1.80 -13.90 15.35
N ASP A 128 1.63 -14.26 14.08
CA ASP A 128 2.34 -15.38 13.47
C ASP A 128 3.88 -15.21 13.53
N GLU A 129 4.60 -16.33 13.47
CA GLU A 129 6.05 -16.37 13.59
C GLU A 129 6.77 -15.42 12.62
N LYS A 130 6.32 -15.35 11.36
CA LYS A 130 6.97 -14.48 10.36
C LYS A 130 6.76 -13.00 10.69
N THR A 131 5.58 -12.62 11.20
CA THR A 131 5.34 -11.27 11.69
C THR A 131 6.25 -10.94 12.88
N GLN A 132 6.42 -11.86 13.82
CA GLN A 132 7.35 -11.66 14.94
C GLN A 132 8.80 -11.50 14.47
N ILE A 133 9.24 -12.32 13.51
CA ILE A 133 10.57 -12.20 12.89
C ILE A 133 10.74 -10.84 12.21
N MET A 134 9.74 -10.40 11.43
CA MET A 134 9.76 -9.10 10.75
C MET A 134 9.99 -7.94 11.73
N PHE A 135 9.33 -7.93 12.90
CA PHE A 135 9.53 -6.89 13.91
C PHE A 135 10.85 -7.01 14.70
N LYS A 136 11.52 -8.16 14.66
CA LYS A 136 12.83 -8.36 15.31
C LYS A 136 13.97 -7.91 14.41
N GLN A 137 13.95 -8.33 13.14
CA GLN A 137 15.10 -8.20 12.24
C GLN A 137 14.75 -7.70 10.83
N GLY A 138 13.47 -7.52 10.53
CA GLY A 138 13.00 -7.16 9.19
C GLY A 138 12.61 -8.38 8.38
N TYR A 139 11.71 -8.17 7.43
CA TYR A 139 11.27 -9.17 6.46
C TYR A 139 10.51 -8.45 5.34
N ASP A 140 10.61 -8.94 4.11
CA ASP A 140 9.87 -8.44 2.96
C ASP A 140 8.83 -9.48 2.53
N PHE A 141 7.54 -9.15 2.70
CA PHE A 141 6.43 -10.01 2.26
C PHE A 141 5.91 -9.66 0.85
N VAL A 142 6.58 -8.74 0.13
CA VAL A 142 6.16 -8.35 -1.21
C VAL A 142 6.26 -9.55 -2.16
N LYS A 143 5.11 -9.93 -2.71
CA LYS A 143 5.01 -10.99 -3.73
C LYS A 143 3.84 -10.74 -4.68
N LYS A 144 3.92 -11.32 -5.88
CA LYS A 144 2.92 -11.17 -6.94
C LYS A 144 1.52 -11.63 -6.49
N ASP A 145 1.43 -12.71 -5.72
CA ASP A 145 0.17 -13.28 -5.26
C ASP A 145 -0.68 -12.28 -4.48
N ASN A 146 -0.04 -11.34 -3.76
CA ASN A 146 -0.76 -10.33 -2.99
C ASN A 146 -1.55 -9.36 -3.89
N LEU A 147 -1.22 -9.29 -5.19
CA LEU A 147 -1.92 -8.45 -6.18
C LEU A 147 -3.10 -9.16 -6.86
N GLU A 148 -3.30 -10.46 -6.65
CA GLU A 148 -4.30 -11.25 -7.40
C GLU A 148 -5.70 -10.65 -7.32
N GLU A 149 -6.13 -10.25 -6.14
CA GLU A 149 -7.47 -9.67 -5.93
C GLU A 149 -7.64 -8.32 -6.63
N ILE A 150 -6.59 -7.49 -6.66
CA ILE A 150 -6.61 -6.23 -7.43
C ILE A 150 -6.73 -6.55 -8.93
N VAL A 151 -5.91 -7.48 -9.43
CA VAL A 151 -5.87 -7.84 -10.85
C VAL A 151 -7.23 -8.39 -11.30
N LYS A 152 -7.80 -9.34 -10.54
CA LYS A 152 -9.14 -9.89 -10.79
C LYS A 152 -10.18 -8.78 -10.84
N TYR A 153 -10.20 -7.89 -9.85
CA TYR A 153 -11.15 -6.78 -9.80
C TYR A 153 -11.05 -5.84 -11.01
N ILE A 154 -9.85 -5.55 -11.49
CA ILE A 154 -9.64 -4.67 -12.65
C ILE A 154 -10.01 -5.35 -13.97
N GLN A 155 -9.75 -6.66 -14.12
CA GLN A 155 -10.01 -7.38 -15.38
C GLN A 155 -11.47 -7.79 -15.58
N ILE A 156 -12.26 -7.85 -14.51
CA ILE A 156 -13.70 -8.16 -14.58
C ILE A 156 -14.54 -6.93 -14.97
N LYS A 157 -13.97 -5.72 -14.88
CA LYS A 157 -14.65 -4.45 -15.20
C LYS A 157 -14.26 -3.88 -16.56
#